data_AF-A0A8T5NCY5-F1
#
_entry.id   AF-A0A8T5NCY5-F1
#
_cell.length_a   1.000
_cell.length_b   1.000
_cell.length_c   1.000
_cell.angle_alpha   90.00
_cell.angle_beta   90.00
_cell.angle_gamma   90.00
#
_symmetry.space_group_name_H-M   'P 1'
#
loop_
_entity.id
_entity.type
_entity.pdbx_description
1 polymer ?
#
loop_
_entity_poly.entity_id
_entity_poly.type
_entity_poly.pdbx_seq_one_letter_code
_entity_poly.pdbx_strand_id
1 'polypeptide(L)'
;MNDIDEKLKMQRITRLLEKGGTMLATSHGCGAPMFRYQGKVLCPVCDTGTGEEKKISVEPDASAMPPRARKESAPEIPSRIQGDSGQISVMTKKKIQEIAGSLENETDLHRTKEKLECIELGIRILKLMD
;
A
#
# COMPACT_ATOMS: atom_id res chain seq x y z
N MET A 1 -3.98 1.76 28.51
CA MET A 1 -3.69 0.70 27.53
C MET A 1 -4.54 0.80 26.24
N ASN A 2 -5.21 1.93 25.91
CA ASN A 2 -6.03 2.06 24.69
C ASN A 2 -5.31 2.76 23.52
N ASP A 3 -4.22 3.49 23.79
CA ASP A 3 -3.54 4.33 22.78
C ASP A 3 -2.88 3.52 21.65
N ILE A 4 -2.43 2.30 21.95
CA ILE A 4 -1.79 1.41 20.96
C ILE A 4 -2.84 0.85 19.97
N ASP A 5 -4.05 0.55 20.45
CA ASP A 5 -5.15 0.06 19.63
C ASP A 5 -5.70 1.17 18.71
N GLU A 6 -5.83 2.39 19.22
CA GLU A 6 -6.27 3.55 18.42
C GLU A 6 -5.26 3.88 17.31
N LYS A 7 -3.95 3.85 17.61
CA LYS A 7 -2.91 4.04 16.60
C LYS A 7 -2.96 2.97 15.51
N LEU A 8 -3.24 1.71 15.87
CA LEU A 8 -3.35 0.61 14.90
C LEU A 8 -4.57 0.78 13.98
N LYS A 9 -5.70 1.24 14.53
CA LYS A 9 -6.92 1.56 13.75
C LYS A 9 -6.65 2.69 12.75
N MET A 10 -5.99 3.76 13.19
CA MET A 10 -5.64 4.89 12.33
C MET A 10 -4.70 4.47 11.20
N GLN A 11 -3.67 3.67 11.49
CA GLN A 11 -2.76 3.16 10.46
C GLN A 11 -3.46 2.31 9.39
N ARG A 12 -4.45 1.48 9.79
CA ARG A 12 -5.22 0.68 8.83
C ARG A 12 -6.13 1.52 7.94
N ILE A 13 -6.74 2.56 8.50
CA ILE A 13 -7.56 3.52 7.76
C ILE A 13 -6.71 4.25 6.71
N THR A 14 -5.57 4.81 7.12
CA THR A 14 -4.65 5.52 6.21
C THR A 14 -4.20 4.61 5.07
N ARG A 15 -3.78 3.38 5.38
CA ARG A 15 -3.34 2.41 4.37
C ARG A 15 -4.43 2.04 3.36
N LEU A 16 -5.69 2.05 3.78
CA LEU A 16 -6.81 1.76 2.90
C LEU A 16 -7.11 2.94 1.96
N LEU A 17 -6.97 4.17 2.45
CA LEU A 17 -7.07 5.40 1.65
C LEU A 17 -5.93 5.52 0.64
N GLU A 18 -4.68 5.23 1.03
CA GLU A 18 -3.51 5.25 0.15
C GLU A 18 -3.64 4.29 -1.04
N LYS A 19 -4.33 3.16 -0.84
CA LYS A 19 -4.63 2.20 -1.90
C LYS A 19 -5.77 2.64 -2.82
N GLY A 20 -6.46 3.75 -2.53
CA GLY A 20 -7.62 4.25 -3.27
C GLY A 20 -8.97 3.78 -2.72
N GLY A 21 -9.04 3.33 -1.46
CA GLY A 21 -10.30 3.03 -0.79
C GLY A 21 -11.14 4.30 -0.57
N THR A 22 -12.46 4.22 -0.79
CA THR A 22 -13.39 5.33 -0.56
C THR A 22 -14.14 5.12 0.75
N MET A 23 -14.08 6.09 1.67
CA MET A 23 -14.88 6.05 2.89
C MET A 23 -16.38 6.22 2.57
N LEU A 24 -17.24 5.45 3.22
CA LEU A 24 -18.69 5.52 3.11
C LEU A 24 -19.27 6.28 4.31
N ALA A 25 -20.46 6.85 4.15
CA ALA A 25 -21.18 7.53 5.23
C ALA A 25 -21.78 6.57 6.28
N THR A 26 -21.58 5.26 6.12
CA THR A 26 -22.05 4.22 7.02
C THR A 26 -20.90 3.69 7.87
N SER A 27 -21.19 3.35 9.12
CA SER A 27 -20.24 2.73 10.05
C SER A 27 -20.61 1.26 10.30
N HIS A 28 -19.59 0.47 10.60
CA HIS A 28 -19.78 -0.88 11.10
C HIS A 28 -20.26 -0.83 12.57
N GLY A 29 -20.88 -1.90 13.08
CA GLY A 29 -21.33 -1.98 14.48
C GLY A 29 -20.23 -1.81 15.53
N CYS A 30 -18.94 -1.88 15.12
CA CYS A 30 -17.79 -1.57 15.97
C CYS A 30 -17.46 -0.06 16.07
N GLY A 31 -18.21 0.81 15.38
CA GLY A 31 -18.01 2.27 15.37
C GLY A 31 -17.02 2.78 14.32
N ALA A 32 -16.33 1.90 13.59
CA ALA A 32 -15.41 2.32 12.51
C ALA A 32 -16.18 2.64 11.21
N PRO A 33 -15.74 3.65 10.44
CA PRO A 33 -16.33 3.95 9.13
C PRO A 33 -16.09 2.80 8.14
N MET A 34 -17.08 2.53 7.28
CA MET A 34 -16.99 1.53 6.23
C MET A 34 -16.25 2.09 5.02
N PHE A 35 -15.57 1.24 4.27
CA PHE A 35 -14.82 1.64 3.08
C PHE A 35 -15.20 0.76 1.89
N ARG A 36 -15.24 1.36 0.71
CA ARG A 36 -15.34 0.66 -0.57
C ARG A 36 -13.97 0.59 -1.23
N TYR A 37 -13.50 -0.60 -1.52
CA TYR A 37 -12.24 -0.84 -2.24
C TYR A 37 -12.42 -1.98 -3.23
N GLN A 38 -12.05 -1.74 -4.50
CA GLN A 38 -12.24 -2.71 -5.60
C GLN A 38 -13.68 -3.27 -5.68
N GLY A 39 -14.70 -2.43 -5.42
CA GLY A 39 -16.11 -2.82 -5.45
C GLY A 39 -16.62 -3.55 -4.20
N LYS A 40 -15.76 -3.86 -3.22
CA LYS A 40 -16.14 -4.52 -1.97
C LYS A 40 -16.23 -3.52 -0.83
N VAL A 41 -17.21 -3.70 0.06
CA VAL A 41 -17.34 -2.90 1.28
C VAL A 41 -16.71 -3.65 2.45
N LEU A 42 -15.81 -2.99 3.18
CA LEU A 42 -15.06 -3.57 4.30
C LEU A 42 -14.92 -2.62 5.49
N CYS A 43 -14.77 -3.20 6.68
CA CYS A 43 -14.44 -2.53 7.91
C CYS A 43 -12.93 -2.69 8.22
N PRO A 44 -12.15 -1.60 8.37
CA PRO A 44 -10.70 -1.68 8.59
C PRO A 44 -10.31 -2.27 9.97
N VAL A 45 -11.27 -2.39 10.88
CA VAL A 45 -11.05 -2.90 12.24
C VAL A 45 -11.46 -4.37 12.36
N CYS A 46 -12.58 -4.76 11.76
CA CYS A 46 -13.14 -6.11 11.89
C CYS A 46 -12.67 -7.06 10.79
N ASP A 47 -12.50 -6.59 9.56
CA ASP A 47 -12.11 -7.42 8.42
C ASP A 47 -10.59 -7.55 8.32
N THR A 48 -9.99 -8.17 9.33
CA THR A 48 -8.52 -8.32 9.45
C THR A 48 -7.95 -9.52 8.70
N GLY A 49 -8.74 -10.20 7.87
CA GLY A 49 -8.29 -11.35 7.09
C GLY A 49 -8.88 -11.38 5.68
N THR A 50 -8.04 -11.80 4.74
CA THR A 50 -8.31 -12.16 3.33
C THR A 50 -8.20 -11.06 2.27
N GLY A 51 -6.94 -10.80 1.89
CA GLY A 51 -6.63 -10.93 0.47
C GLY A 51 -6.81 -12.39 0.06
N GLU A 52 -7.28 -12.61 -1.17
CA GLU A 52 -7.67 -13.89 -1.78
C GLU A 52 -9.15 -14.27 -1.65
N GLU A 53 -9.62 -14.87 -2.73
CA GLU A 53 -10.99 -14.92 -3.22
C GLU A 53 -11.94 -15.71 -2.31
N LYS A 54 -13.07 -15.08 -1.92
CA LYS A 54 -14.29 -15.82 -1.60
C LYS A 54 -15.46 -15.20 -2.37
N LYS A 55 -15.88 -15.92 -3.41
CA LYS A 55 -17.15 -15.74 -4.12
C LYS A 55 -18.32 -16.14 -3.21
N ILE A 56 -19.52 -15.78 -3.67
CA ILE A 56 -20.88 -16.01 -3.17
C ILE A 56 -21.44 -14.71 -2.55
N SER A 57 -22.02 -13.80 -3.35
CA SER A 57 -23.28 -13.84 -4.12
C SER A 57 -24.51 -13.59 -3.26
N VAL A 58 -25.15 -12.44 -3.43
CA VAL A 58 -26.59 -12.34 -3.75
C VAL A 58 -26.81 -11.04 -4.57
N GLU A 59 -27.23 -11.19 -5.83
CA GLU A 59 -27.89 -10.14 -6.62
C GLU A 59 -29.42 -10.28 -6.40
N PRO A 60 -30.23 -9.24 -6.71
CA PRO A 60 -30.84 -9.28 -8.05
C PRO A 60 -31.08 -7.89 -8.66
N ASP A 61 -30.76 -7.72 -9.94
CA ASP A 61 -31.79 -7.43 -10.94
C ASP A 61 -31.31 -7.84 -12.33
N ALA A 62 -32.15 -8.63 -13.00
CA ALA A 62 -31.81 -9.40 -14.18
C ALA A 62 -32.29 -8.68 -15.45
N SER A 63 -31.41 -8.54 -16.43
CA SER A 63 -31.82 -8.58 -17.83
C SER A 63 -30.72 -9.10 -18.77
N ALA A 64 -30.92 -10.35 -19.19
CA ALA A 64 -30.68 -10.94 -20.51
C ALA A 64 -29.26 -11.15 -21.11
N MET A 65 -28.89 -12.45 -21.18
CA MET A 65 -28.40 -13.21 -22.38
C MET A 65 -26.89 -13.22 -22.80
N PRO A 66 -26.39 -14.27 -23.54
CA PRO A 66 -25.41 -15.26 -23.03
C PRO A 66 -24.02 -15.26 -23.79
N PRO A 67 -23.09 -16.23 -23.54
CA PRO A 67 -21.64 -16.02 -23.59
C PRO A 67 -20.98 -16.35 -24.95
N ARG A 68 -19.84 -15.71 -25.23
CA ARG A 68 -18.90 -16.11 -26.29
C ARG A 68 -17.54 -16.49 -25.70
N ALA A 69 -17.20 -17.75 -25.90
CA ALA A 69 -15.87 -18.29 -25.73
C ALA A 69 -14.87 -17.57 -26.65
N ARG A 70 -13.73 -17.16 -26.10
CA ARG A 70 -12.50 -16.98 -26.87
C ARG A 70 -11.32 -17.48 -26.05
N LYS A 71 -10.74 -18.59 -26.52
CA LYS A 71 -9.36 -18.98 -26.24
C LYS A 71 -8.47 -17.89 -26.79
N GLU A 72 -7.59 -17.31 -25.99
CA GLU A 72 -6.36 -16.70 -26.49
C GLU A 72 -5.35 -16.57 -25.34
N SER A 73 -4.34 -17.44 -25.45
CA SER A 73 -2.93 -17.11 -25.37
C SER A 73 -2.45 -16.30 -24.16
N ALA A 74 -1.69 -17.01 -23.32
CA ALA A 74 -0.83 -16.47 -22.29
C ALA A 74 -0.04 -15.24 -22.74
N PRO A 75 0.06 -14.20 -21.90
CA PRO A 75 1.24 -13.36 -21.85
C PRO A 75 2.25 -14.05 -20.94
N GLU A 76 3.40 -14.40 -21.53
CA GLU A 76 4.59 -14.79 -20.79
C GLU A 76 4.86 -13.75 -19.70
N ILE A 77 4.89 -14.20 -18.45
CA ILE A 77 5.29 -13.41 -17.30
C ILE A 77 6.78 -13.12 -17.51
N PRO A 78 7.22 -11.86 -17.74
CA PRO A 78 8.63 -11.57 -17.76
C PRO A 78 9.17 -11.78 -16.36
N SER A 79 9.82 -12.93 -16.22
CA SER A 79 11.01 -13.19 -15.41
C SER A 79 11.32 -12.15 -14.35
N ARG A 80 11.04 -12.54 -13.11
CA ARG A 80 12.01 -12.51 -12.00
C ARG A 80 12.76 -11.18 -11.90
N ILE A 81 12.25 -10.27 -11.08
CA ILE A 81 13.02 -9.16 -10.52
C ILE A 81 14.13 -9.79 -9.64
N GLN A 82 15.19 -10.29 -10.25
CA GLN A 82 16.49 -10.39 -9.60
C GLN A 82 16.99 -8.95 -9.54
N GLY A 83 16.61 -8.24 -8.47
CA GLY A 83 17.27 -6.99 -8.14
C GLY A 83 18.74 -7.31 -7.94
N ASP A 84 19.58 -6.91 -8.89
CA ASP A 84 21.01 -7.03 -8.75
C ASP A 84 21.43 -6.24 -7.50
N SER A 85 22.05 -6.92 -6.54
CA SER A 85 22.50 -6.30 -5.29
C SER A 85 23.42 -5.11 -5.61
N GLY A 86 24.25 -5.22 -6.65
CA GLY A 86 25.05 -4.09 -7.14
C GLY A 86 24.20 -2.88 -7.53
N GLN A 87 23.16 -3.10 -8.34
CA GLN A 87 22.23 -2.05 -8.76
C GLN A 87 21.51 -1.39 -7.58
N ILE A 88 21.07 -2.16 -6.57
CA ILE A 88 20.43 -1.62 -5.36
C ILE A 88 21.39 -0.72 -4.59
N SER A 89 22.67 -1.10 -4.47
CA SER A 89 23.69 -0.30 -3.79
C SER A 89 23.94 1.03 -4.51
N VAL A 90 24.06 0.99 -5.84
CA VAL A 90 24.25 2.19 -6.67
C VAL A 90 23.05 3.13 -6.57
N MET A 91 21.82 2.60 -6.67
CA MET A 91 20.60 3.40 -6.58
C MET A 91 20.43 4.04 -5.19
N THR A 92 20.71 3.28 -4.14
CA THR A 92 20.68 3.76 -2.76
C THR A 92 21.68 4.90 -2.54
N LYS A 93 22.93 4.73 -2.97
CA LYS A 93 23.96 5.79 -2.89
C LYS A 93 23.52 7.06 -3.61
N LYS A 94 23.00 6.94 -4.84
CA LYS A 94 22.52 8.07 -5.63
C LYS A 94 21.38 8.80 -4.92
N LYS A 95 20.42 8.08 -4.35
CA LYS A 95 19.28 8.71 -3.67
C LYS A 95 19.67 9.42 -2.39
N ILE A 96 20.60 8.84 -1.61
CA ILE A 96 21.16 9.50 -0.41
C ILE A 96 21.78 10.86 -0.79
N GLN A 97 22.58 10.91 -1.86
CA GLN A 97 23.20 12.15 -2.32
C GLN A 97 22.17 13.20 -2.76
N GLU A 98 21.12 12.78 -3.47
CA GLU A 98 20.03 13.67 -3.88
C GLU A 98 19.27 14.25 -2.67
N ILE A 99 18.94 13.41 -1.68
CA ILE A 99 18.27 13.86 -0.45
C ILE A 99 19.17 14.81 0.34
N ALA A 100 20.46 14.49 0.45
CA ALA A 100 21.44 15.33 1.14
C ALA A 100 21.57 16.71 0.47
N GLY A 101 21.63 16.78 -0.87
CA GLY A 101 21.63 18.05 -1.59
C GLY A 101 20.35 18.86 -1.37
N SER A 102 19.21 18.18 -1.21
CA SER A 102 17.93 18.86 -0.93
C SER A 102 17.78 19.37 0.51
N LEU A 103 18.68 19.03 1.43
CA LEU A 103 18.64 19.51 2.83
C LEU A 103 19.09 20.97 2.96
N GLU A 104 20.02 21.43 2.12
CA GLU A 104 20.57 22.79 2.22
C GLU A 104 19.50 23.89 2.09
N ASN A 105 18.46 23.63 1.29
CA ASN A 105 17.38 24.57 1.03
C ASN A 105 16.10 24.24 1.83
N GLU A 106 16.14 23.24 2.72
CA GLU A 106 14.96 22.84 3.50
C GLU A 106 14.83 23.70 4.75
N THR A 107 13.72 24.40 4.87
CA THR A 107 13.41 25.26 6.02
C THR A 107 12.43 24.61 6.99
N ASP A 108 11.66 23.61 6.52
CA ASP A 108 10.73 22.88 7.36
C ASP A 108 11.47 21.84 8.21
N LEU A 109 11.36 21.98 9.53
CA LEU A 109 12.07 21.13 10.50
C LEU A 109 11.57 19.69 10.48
N HIS A 110 10.27 19.47 10.25
CA HIS A 110 9.70 18.13 10.20
C HIS A 110 10.21 17.38 8.96
N ARG A 111 10.19 18.03 7.80
CA ARG A 111 10.70 17.50 6.54
C ARG A 111 12.20 17.28 6.57
N THR A 112 12.94 18.15 7.24
CA THR A 112 14.38 17.96 7.50
C THR A 112 14.62 16.67 8.27
N LYS A 113 13.85 16.43 9.34
CA LYS A 113 13.93 15.20 10.13
C LYS A 113 13.62 13.96 9.27
N GLU A 114 12.54 13.97 8.50
CA GLU A 114 12.17 12.85 7.63
C GLU A 114 13.26 12.55 6.58
N LYS A 115 13.86 13.57 5.98
CA LYS A 115 14.98 13.42 5.04
C LYS A 115 16.21 12.81 5.72
N LEU A 116 16.54 13.21 6.95
CA LEU A 116 17.65 12.63 7.72
C LEU A 116 17.39 11.16 8.07
N GLU A 117 16.15 10.80 8.43
CA GLU A 117 15.75 9.41 8.66
C GLU A 117 15.87 8.55 7.37
N CYS A 118 15.51 9.12 6.22
CA CYS A 118 15.70 8.45 4.92
C CYS A 118 17.19 8.22 4.61
N ILE A 119 18.05 9.19 4.91
CA ILE A 119 19.51 9.05 4.75
C ILE A 119 20.05 7.96 5.68
N GLU A 120 19.64 7.94 6.95
CA GLU A 120 20.04 6.91 7.91
C GLU A 120 19.63 5.49 7.43
N LEU A 121 18.42 5.35 6.90
CA LEU A 121 17.94 4.09 6.33
C LEU A 121 18.78 3.67 5.12
N GLY A 122 19.09 4.61 4.21
CA GLY A 122 19.94 4.35 3.06
C GLY A 122 21.33 3.87 3.47
N ILE A 123 21.96 4.50 4.46
CA ILE A 123 23.26 4.09 4.99
C ILE A 123 23.19 2.68 5.59
N ARG A 124 22.12 2.35 6.32
CA ARG A 124 21.91 1.00 6.85
C ARG A 124 21.79 -0.04 5.75
N ILE A 125 21.06 0.26 4.67
CA ILE A 125 20.96 -0.63 3.51
C ILE A 125 22.35 -0.88 2.93
N LEU A 126 23.15 0.16 2.70
CA LEU A 126 24.50 0.01 2.15
C LEU A 126 25.41 -0.85 3.04
N LYS A 127 25.36 -0.63 4.36
CA LYS A 127 26.12 -1.45 5.32
C LYS A 127 25.77 -2.94 5.32
N LEU A 128 24.57 -3.31 4.87
CA LEU A 128 24.14 -4.71 4.75
C LEU A 128 24.61 -5.35 3.44
N MET A 129 25.15 -4.55 2.51
CA MET A 129 25.53 -4.96 1.16
C MET A 129 27.05 -4.94 0.94
N ASP A 130 27.81 -4.34 1.86
CA ASP A 130 29.27 -4.38 1.94
C ASP A 130 29.77 -5.64 2.67
#